data_AF-A0A9E2ZRU9-F1
#
_entry.id   AF-A0A9E2ZRU9-F1
#
_cell.length_a   1.000
_cell.length_b   1.000
_cell.length_c   1.000
_cell.angle_alpha   90.00
_cell.angle_beta   90.00
_cell.angle_gamma   90.00
#
_symmetry.space_group_name_H-M   'P 1'
#
loop_
_entity.id
_entity.type
_entity.pdbx_description
1 polymer ?
#
loop_
_entity_poly.entity_id
_entity_poly.type
_entity_poly.pdbx_seq_one_letter_code
_entity_poly.pdbx_strand_id
1 'polypeptide(L)'
;MATFRLNGDVSSENLDAIRPVLAQLLDGQVTPTADGLHLDGLMEGADARDVNRRLLSALRRIERRTRLRAEWTAAGVKYRFFDYAFKSERPA
;
A
#
# COMPACT_ATOMS: atom_id res chain seq x y z
N MET A 1 -12.52 11.58 -7.81
CA MET A 1 -11.52 10.61 -7.29
C MET A 1 -10.25 10.79 -8.09
N ALA A 2 -9.09 10.57 -7.47
CA ALA A 2 -7.80 10.64 -8.13
C ALA A 2 -7.12 9.27 -8.11
N THR A 3 -6.28 9.02 -9.09
CA THR A 3 -5.45 7.81 -9.16
C THR A 3 -4.16 8.05 -8.41
N PHE A 4 -3.81 7.13 -7.51
CA PHE A 4 -2.60 7.16 -6.72
C PHE A 4 -1.73 5.97 -7.10
N ARG A 5 -0.48 6.23 -7.50
CA ARG A 5 0.51 5.17 -7.70
C ARG A 5 1.10 4.77 -6.36
N LEU A 6 0.98 3.50 -6.01
CA LEU A 6 1.65 2.87 -4.89
C LEU A 6 3.05 2.41 -5.31
N ASN A 7 4.04 2.75 -4.51
CA ASN A 7 5.28 1.98 -4.39
C ASN A 7 5.50 1.70 -2.90
N GLY A 8 5.60 0.44 -2.51
CA GLY A 8 5.69 0.12 -1.09
C GLY A 8 6.01 -1.32 -0.77
N ASP A 9 6.25 -1.59 0.51
CA ASP A 9 6.57 -2.90 1.03
C ASP A 9 5.58 -3.30 2.12
N VAL A 10 5.15 -4.56 2.06
CA VAL A 10 4.30 -5.19 3.06
C VAL A 10 5.06 -6.34 3.71
N SER A 11 5.05 -6.36 5.04
CA SER A 11 5.51 -7.52 5.81
C SER A 11 4.39 -8.04 6.70
N SER A 12 4.28 -9.37 6.77
CA SER A 12 3.19 -10.07 7.44
C SER A 12 3.67 -11.45 7.89
N GLU A 13 3.09 -12.00 8.96
CA GLU A 13 3.39 -13.36 9.42
C GLU A 13 2.85 -14.42 8.45
N ASN A 14 1.82 -14.09 7.66
CA ASN A 14 1.25 -14.95 6.63
C ASN A 14 1.12 -14.19 5.30
N LEU A 15 2.13 -14.33 4.44
CA LEU A 15 2.17 -13.67 3.11
C LEU A 15 1.19 -14.32 2.12
N ASP A 16 0.99 -15.63 2.21
CA ASP A 16 0.14 -16.37 1.29
C ASP A 16 -1.34 -16.00 1.45
N ALA A 17 -1.77 -15.69 2.67
CA ALA A 17 -3.14 -15.23 2.92
C ALA A 17 -3.42 -13.82 2.40
N ILE A 18 -2.42 -12.92 2.40
CA ILE A 18 -2.62 -11.52 1.99
C ILE A 18 -2.44 -11.28 0.48
N ARG A 19 -1.68 -12.14 -0.22
CA ARG A 19 -1.43 -12.04 -1.67
C ARG A 19 -2.71 -11.96 -2.52
N PRO A 20 -3.74 -12.81 -2.32
CA PRO A 20 -4.96 -12.76 -3.13
C PRO A 20 -5.74 -11.46 -2.94
N VAL A 21 -5.66 -10.85 -1.76
CA VAL A 21 -6.32 -9.57 -1.46
C VAL A 21 -5.59 -8.42 -2.14
N LEU A 22 -4.25 -8.44 -2.15
CA LEU A 22 -3.46 -7.45 -2.88
C LEU A 22 -3.77 -7.47 -4.38
N ALA A 23 -3.86 -8.65 -5.00
CA ALA A 23 -4.20 -8.80 -6.41
C ALA A 23 -5.62 -8.31 -6.77
N GLN A 24 -6.54 -8.24 -5.80
CA GLN A 24 -7.90 -7.71 -6.00
C GLN A 24 -8.00 -6.20 -5.81
N LEU A 25 -7.13 -5.62 -4.98
CA LEU A 25 -7.20 -4.20 -4.60
C LEU A 25 -6.28 -3.31 -5.43
N LEU A 26 -5.19 -3.86 -5.95
CA LEU A 26 -4.19 -3.15 -6.72
C LEU A 26 -4.29 -3.53 -8.19
N ASP A 27 -4.38 -2.52 -9.04
CA ASP A 27 -4.06 -2.69 -10.46
C ASP A 27 -2.55 -2.51 -10.64
N GLY A 28 -1.82 -3.62 -10.62
CA GLY A 28 -0.36 -3.57 -10.63
C GLY A 28 0.33 -4.92 -10.39
N GLN A 29 1.55 -4.85 -9.90
CA GLN A 29 2.44 -5.97 -9.64
C GLN A 29 2.69 -6.14 -8.14
N VAL A 30 2.71 -7.40 -7.72
CA VAL A 30 3.07 -7.82 -6.36
C VAL A 30 4.26 -8.76 -6.47
N THR A 31 5.42 -8.31 -6.02
CA THR A 31 6.69 -9.05 -6.15
C THR A 31 7.14 -9.56 -4.79
N PRO A 32 7.46 -10.85 -4.62
CA PRO A 32 8.07 -11.35 -3.39
C PRO A 32 9.43 -10.70 -3.14
N THR A 33 9.73 -10.35 -1.88
CA THR A 33 11.06 -9.90 -1.43
C THR A 33 11.56 -10.78 -0.28
N ALA A 34 12.81 -10.59 0.15
CA ALA A 34 13.38 -11.34 1.27
C ALA A 34 12.59 -11.16 2.59
N ASP A 35 12.01 -9.97 2.80
CA ASP A 35 11.34 -9.58 4.04
C ASP A 35 9.81 -9.43 3.91
N GLY A 36 9.23 -9.77 2.75
CA GLY A 36 7.80 -9.58 2.50
C GLY A 36 7.39 -9.52 1.03
N LEU A 37 6.55 -8.55 0.70
CA LEU A 37 6.02 -8.30 -0.64
C LEU A 37 6.27 -6.84 -1.01
N HIS A 38 6.85 -6.61 -2.18
CA HIS A 38 6.90 -5.30 -2.81
C HIS A 38 5.65 -5.08 -3.66
N LEU A 39 5.08 -3.90 -3.57
CA LEU A 39 3.86 -3.47 -4.24
C LEU A 39 4.19 -2.32 -5.18
N ASP A 40 3.87 -2.47 -6.46
CA ASP A 40 3.85 -1.38 -7.43
C ASP A 40 2.52 -1.43 -8.19
N GLY A 41 1.69 -0.40 -8.06
CA GLY A 41 0.37 -0.43 -8.68
C GLY A 41 -0.40 0.86 -8.53
N LEU A 42 -1.65 0.83 -8.94
CA LEU A 42 -2.56 1.98 -8.92
C LEU A 42 -3.77 1.69 -8.04
N MET A 43 -4.22 2.70 -7.31
CA MET A 43 -5.50 2.69 -6.60
C MET A 43 -6.22 4.03 -6.74
N GLU A 44 -7.54 3.97 -6.86
CA GLU A 44 -8.39 5.16 -6.87
C GLU A 44 -8.93 5.46 -5.47
N GLY A 45 -8.91 6.74 -5.10
CA GLY A 45 -9.47 7.20 -3.85
C GLY A 45 -9.68 8.71 -3.79
N ALA A 46 -10.09 9.18 -2.61
CA ALA A 46 -10.30 10.60 -2.36
C ALA A 46 -8.97 11.34 -2.14
N ASP A 47 -8.07 10.74 -1.35
CA ASP A 47 -6.75 11.26 -1.03
C ASP A 47 -5.76 10.11 -0.71
N ALA A 48 -4.48 10.43 -0.55
CA ALA A 48 -3.43 9.45 -0.24
C ALA A 48 -3.66 8.70 1.08
N ARG A 49 -4.29 9.35 2.08
CA ARG A 49 -4.59 8.74 3.38
C ARG A 49 -5.74 7.76 3.26
N ASP A 50 -6.74 8.03 2.42
CA ASP A 50 -7.86 7.15 2.14
C ASP A 50 -7.40 5.85 1.48
N VAL A 51 -6.64 5.93 0.38
CA VAL A 51 -6.11 4.74 -0.31
C VAL A 51 -5.20 3.93 0.60
N ASN A 52 -4.34 4.59 1.39
CA ASN A 52 -3.47 3.94 2.37
C ASN A 52 -4.27 3.21 3.46
N ARG A 53 -5.29 3.87 4.03
CA ARG A 53 -6.15 3.29 5.06
C ARG A 53 -6.93 2.10 4.51
N ARG A 54 -7.50 2.20 3.31
CA ARG A 54 -8.26 1.12 2.66
C ARG A 54 -7.39 -0.11 2.43
N LEU A 55 -6.19 0.08 1.87
CA LEU A 55 -5.23 -0.99 1.66
C LEU A 55 -4.85 -1.67 2.99
N LEU A 56 -4.34 -0.91 3.96
CA LEU A 56 -3.89 -1.50 5.23
C LEU A 56 -5.04 -2.15 6.03
N SER A 57 -6.23 -1.56 6.00
CA SER A 57 -7.40 -2.13 6.67
C SER A 57 -7.80 -3.48 6.06
N ALA A 58 -7.74 -3.60 4.73
CA ALA A 58 -8.05 -4.85 4.05
C ALA A 58 -7.02 -5.95 4.40
N LEU A 59 -5.72 -5.60 4.42
CA LEU A 59 -4.67 -6.54 4.82
C LEU A 59 -4.83 -6.98 6.28
N ARG A 60 -5.08 -6.04 7.20
CA ARG A 60 -5.23 -6.32 8.63
C ARG A 60 -6.51 -7.07 9.01
N ARG A 61 -7.51 -7.13 8.12
CA ARG A 61 -8.65 -8.03 8.28
C ARG A 61 -8.27 -9.49 8.08
N ILE A 62 -7.26 -9.76 7.26
CA ILE A 62 -6.75 -11.11 7.03
C ILE A 62 -5.65 -11.44 8.04
N GLU A 63 -4.63 -10.58 8.14
CA GLU A 63 -3.51 -10.77 9.06
C GLU A 63 -3.29 -9.51 9.92
N ARG A 64 -3.70 -9.56 11.19
CA ARG A 64 -3.74 -8.38 12.07
C ARG A 64 -2.38 -7.72 12.24
N ARG A 65 -1.29 -8.50 12.17
CA ARG A 65 0.08 -8.02 12.39
C ARG A 65 0.78 -7.55 11.11
N THR A 66 0.04 -7.33 10.02
CA THR A 66 0.61 -6.74 8.80
C THR A 66 1.11 -5.32 9.04
N ARG A 67 2.32 -5.04 8.52
CA ARG A 67 2.94 -3.73 8.44
C ARG A 67 3.00 -3.28 6.98
N LEU A 68 2.77 -1.98 6.75
CA LEU A 68 2.80 -1.38 5.43
C LEU A 68 3.74 -0.17 5.42
N ARG A 69 4.70 -0.16 4.51
CA ARG A 69 5.45 1.03 4.10
C ARG A 69 4.94 1.42 2.73
N ALA A 70 4.31 2.57 2.61
CA ALA A 70 3.71 2.99 1.35
C ALA A 70 4.20 4.39 0.97
N GLU A 71 4.64 4.54 -0.26
CA GLU A 71 4.77 5.81 -0.96
C GLU A 71 3.65 5.89 -2.01
N TRP A 72 2.76 6.86 -1.84
CA TRP A 72 1.70 7.16 -2.80
C TRP A 72 2.09 8.35 -3.63
N THR A 73 2.00 8.26 -4.95
CA THR A 73 2.28 9.39 -5.85
C THR A 73 1.01 9.81 -6.59
N ALA A 74 0.67 11.09 -6.51
CA ALA A 74 -0.41 11.69 -7.29
C ALA A 74 -0.10 13.18 -7.53
N ALA A 75 -0.49 13.70 -8.70
CA ALA A 75 -0.34 15.11 -9.06
C ALA A 75 1.07 15.70 -8.80
N GLY A 76 2.13 14.90 -9.04
CA GLY A 76 3.52 15.33 -8.82
C GLY A 76 3.94 15.42 -7.35
N VAL A 77 3.18 14.84 -6.43
CA VAL A 77 3.48 14.79 -4.99
C VAL A 77 3.58 13.33 -4.53
N LYS A 78 4.62 13.03 -3.76
CA LYS A 78 4.84 11.76 -3.06
C LYS A 78 4.43 11.89 -1.59
N TYR A 79 3.56 11.01 -1.14
CA TYR A 79 3.06 10.90 0.22
C TYR A 79 3.58 9.60 0.85
N ARG A 80 4.40 9.69 1.89
CA ARG A 80 4.97 8.52 2.57
C ARG A 80 4.22 8.20 3.86
N PHE A 81 3.90 6.93 4.05
CA PHE A 81 3.21 6.38 5.21
C PHE A 81 3.96 5.18 5.76
N PHE A 82 3.92 5.04 7.08
CA PHE A 82 4.19 3.79 7.78
C PHE A 82 2.94 3.40 8.55
N ASP A 83 2.35 2.27 8.19
CA ASP A 83 1.02 1.88 8.59
C ASP A 83 0.02 3.03 8.34
N TYR A 84 -0.70 3.47 9.37
CA TYR A 84 -1.60 4.63 9.30
C TYR A 84 -0.91 5.98 9.51
N ALA A 85 0.36 5.98 9.93
CA ALA A 85 1.08 7.19 10.27
C ALA A 85 1.65 7.84 9.01
N PHE A 86 1.18 9.05 8.72
CA PHE A 86 1.80 9.92 7.73
C PHE A 86 3.21 10.30 8.18
N LYS A 87 4.18 10.26 7.26
CA LYS A 87 5.59 10.52 7.54
C LYS A 87 6.09 11.79 6.87
N SER A 88 5.73 12.02 5.62
CA SER A 88 6.15 13.21 4.87
C SER A 88 5.40 13.30 3.56
N GLU A 89 5.25 14.52 3.06
CA GLU A 89 4.99 14.80 1.65
C GLU A 89 6.18 15.51 1.02
N ARG A 90 6.44 15.24 -0.26
CA ARG A 90 7.49 15.89 -1.03
C ARG A 90 7.11 15.92 -2.52
N PRO A 91 7.67 16.84 -3.32
CA PRO A 91 7.59 16.77 -4.77
C PRO A 91 8.09 15.41 -5.28
N ALA A 92 7.43 14.88 -6.32
CA ALA A 92 7.70 13.57 -6.90
C ALA A 92 8.97 13.53 -7.75
#